data_AF-A0A3D1TAA1-F1
#
_entry.id   AF-A0A3D1TAA1-F1
#
_cell.length_a   1.000
_cell.length_b   1.000
_cell.length_c   1.000
_cell.angle_alpha   90.00
_cell.angle_beta   90.00
_cell.angle_gamma   90.00
#
_symmetry.space_group_name_H-M   'P 1'
#
loop_
_entity.id
_entity.type
_entity.pdbx_description
1 polymer ?
#
loop_
_entity_poly.entity_id
_entity_poly.type
_entity_poly.pdbx_seq_one_letter_code
_entity_poly.pdbx_strand_id
1 'polypeptide(L)'
;MSTTQDNLKEAFAGESQANHKYRAFAQQAEKDGLSNIARLFRLTAEAETIHAIGHLQALGAVGSTADNLQAAIDGETFEYKEMYPPMVDQAEQDGHKAKRMFNFAVQAEAVHAKLYTMALEAARQGTDLAQTDFYLCPVCGHIEIGEAPESCPICNAKGSKFIKG
;
A
#
# COMPACT_ATOMS: atom_id res chain seq x y z
N MET A 1 -4.47 -24.34 -20.98
CA MET A 1 -5.69 -23.84 -20.31
C MET A 1 -5.24 -23.30 -18.96
N SER A 2 -5.80 -22.17 -18.53
CA SER A 2 -5.49 -21.57 -17.23
C SER A 2 -5.84 -22.55 -16.09
N THR A 3 -4.99 -22.66 -15.07
CA THR A 3 -5.30 -23.46 -13.89
C THR A 3 -6.21 -22.69 -12.93
N THR A 4 -6.87 -23.37 -11.98
CA THR A 4 -7.59 -22.68 -10.90
C THR A 4 -6.67 -21.75 -10.10
N GLN A 5 -5.39 -22.12 -9.92
CA GLN A 5 -4.42 -21.25 -9.24
C GLN A 5 -4.15 -19.96 -10.04
N ASP A 6 -4.02 -20.07 -11.36
CA ASP A 6 -3.83 -18.90 -12.23
C ASP A 6 -5.07 -17.99 -12.19
N ASN A 7 -6.27 -18.58 -12.26
CA ASN A 7 -7.53 -17.84 -12.15
C ASN A 7 -7.67 -17.11 -10.81
N LEU A 8 -7.22 -17.71 -9.70
CA LEU A 8 -7.26 -17.07 -8.39
C LEU A 8 -6.29 -15.88 -8.28
N LYS A 9 -5.10 -15.98 -8.89
CA LYS A 9 -4.15 -14.86 -8.96
C LYS A 9 -4.71 -13.71 -9.80
N GLU A 10 -5.32 -14.04 -10.94
CA GLU A 10 -5.98 -13.06 -11.81
C GLU A 10 -7.15 -12.39 -11.09
N ALA A 11 -8.00 -13.16 -10.40
CA ALA A 11 -9.11 -12.64 -9.61
C ALA A 11 -8.61 -11.74 -8.48
N PHE A 12 -7.60 -12.16 -7.70
CA PHE A 12 -7.02 -11.33 -6.66
C PHE A 12 -6.49 -9.99 -7.21
N ALA A 13 -5.78 -10.02 -8.33
CA ALA A 13 -5.29 -8.80 -8.98
C ALA A 13 -6.45 -7.92 -9.48
N GLY A 14 -7.49 -8.52 -10.06
CA GLY A 14 -8.69 -7.82 -10.54
C GLY A 14 -9.45 -7.11 -9.41
N GLU A 15 -9.73 -7.83 -8.32
CA GLU A 15 -10.44 -7.31 -7.16
C GLU A 15 -9.64 -6.22 -6.44
N SER A 16 -8.32 -6.38 -6.32
CA SER A 16 -7.41 -5.38 -5.74
C SER A 16 -7.41 -4.06 -6.54
N GLN A 17 -7.43 -4.15 -7.88
CA GLN A 17 -7.55 -2.99 -8.75
C GLN A 17 -8.95 -2.37 -8.69
N ALA A 18 -10.01 -3.19 -8.60
CA ALA A 18 -11.38 -2.72 -8.50
C ALA A 18 -11.61 -1.91 -7.22
N ASN A 19 -11.14 -2.39 -6.07
CA ASN A 19 -11.21 -1.68 -4.79
C ASN A 19 -10.62 -0.25 -4.90
N HIS A 20 -9.39 -0.10 -5.40
CA HIS A 20 -8.72 1.19 -5.48
C HIS A 20 -9.36 2.12 -6.51
N LYS A 21 -9.84 1.59 -7.65
CA LYS A 21 -10.62 2.37 -8.64
C LYS A 21 -11.91 2.90 -8.02
N TYR A 22 -12.68 2.06 -7.34
CA TYR A 22 -13.96 2.47 -6.75
C TYR A 22 -13.80 3.46 -5.61
N ARG A 23 -12.72 3.36 -4.80
CA ARG A 23 -12.36 4.39 -3.83
C ARG A 23 -12.09 5.74 -4.51
N ALA A 24 -11.34 5.77 -5.62
CA ALA A 24 -11.10 6.99 -6.38
C ALA A 24 -12.39 7.55 -6.99
N PHE A 25 -13.25 6.69 -7.54
CA PHE A 25 -14.55 7.09 -8.11
C PHE A 25 -15.49 7.64 -7.04
N ALA A 26 -15.49 7.09 -5.82
CA ALA A 26 -16.24 7.63 -4.71
C ALA A 26 -15.83 9.07 -4.37
N GLN A 27 -14.52 9.37 -4.35
CA GLN A 27 -14.02 10.73 -4.12
C GLN A 27 -14.47 11.68 -5.24
N GLN A 28 -14.50 11.22 -6.49
CA GLN A 28 -14.99 12.04 -7.59
C GLN A 28 -16.50 12.30 -7.47
N ALA A 29 -17.29 11.26 -7.18
CA ALA A 29 -18.73 11.41 -6.97
C ALA A 29 -19.07 12.35 -5.81
N GLU A 30 -18.25 12.41 -4.75
CA GLU A 30 -18.39 13.42 -3.68
C GLU A 30 -18.14 14.84 -4.18
N LYS A 31 -17.10 15.06 -4.99
CA LYS A 31 -16.83 16.37 -5.60
C LYS A 31 -17.97 16.82 -6.53
N ASP A 32 -18.63 15.87 -7.16
CA ASP A 32 -19.77 16.11 -8.06
C ASP A 32 -21.10 16.30 -7.29
N GLY A 33 -21.09 16.20 -5.95
CA GLY A 33 -22.30 16.32 -5.12
C GLY A 33 -23.21 15.08 -5.12
N LEU A 34 -22.76 13.97 -5.73
CA LEU A 34 -23.51 12.72 -5.90
C LEU A 34 -23.31 11.77 -4.72
N SER A 35 -23.75 12.20 -3.54
CA SER A 35 -23.48 11.52 -2.26
C SER A 35 -23.92 10.04 -2.20
N ASN A 36 -25.05 9.67 -2.80
CA ASN A 36 -25.51 8.28 -2.82
C ASN A 36 -24.67 7.39 -3.75
N ILE A 37 -24.19 7.93 -4.87
CA ILE A 37 -23.30 7.21 -5.80
C ILE A 37 -21.93 7.02 -5.16
N ALA A 38 -21.41 8.05 -4.48
CA ALA A 38 -20.18 7.92 -3.71
C ALA A 38 -20.28 6.83 -2.64
N ARG A 39 -21.41 6.78 -1.91
CA ARG A 39 -21.67 5.73 -0.92
C ARG A 39 -21.71 4.34 -1.54
N LEU A 40 -22.36 4.19 -2.70
CA LEU A 40 -22.38 2.93 -3.43
C LEU A 40 -20.96 2.48 -3.79
N PHE A 41 -20.16 3.36 -4.40
CA PHE A 41 -18.76 3.04 -4.73
C PHE A 41 -17.92 2.65 -3.51
N ARG A 42 -18.10 3.33 -2.36
CA ARG A 42 -17.41 2.96 -1.12
C ARG A 42 -17.79 1.55 -0.66
N LEU A 43 -19.09 1.22 -0.65
CA LEU A 43 -19.55 -0.12 -0.26
C LEU A 43 -19.09 -1.20 -1.23
N THR A 44 -19.09 -0.92 -2.55
CA THR A 44 -18.56 -1.86 -3.54
C THR A 44 -17.06 -2.06 -3.34
N ALA A 45 -16.28 -1.01 -3.05
CA ALA A 45 -14.86 -1.18 -2.75
C ALA A 45 -14.64 -2.13 -1.56
N GLU A 46 -15.42 -2.00 -0.48
CA GLU A 46 -15.35 -2.94 0.65
C GLU A 46 -15.76 -4.38 0.25
N ALA A 47 -16.72 -4.55 -0.66
CA ALA A 47 -17.07 -5.85 -1.20
C ALA A 47 -15.88 -6.48 -1.96
N GLU A 48 -15.16 -5.72 -2.78
CA GLU A 48 -14.00 -6.25 -3.51
C GLU A 48 -12.84 -6.59 -2.57
N THR A 49 -12.71 -5.90 -1.43
CA THR A 49 -11.79 -6.33 -0.37
C THR A 49 -12.14 -7.73 0.16
N ILE A 50 -13.43 -8.02 0.39
CA ILE A 50 -13.88 -9.34 0.83
C ILE A 50 -13.54 -10.40 -0.22
N HIS A 51 -13.80 -10.14 -1.50
CA HIS A 51 -13.47 -11.06 -2.59
C HIS A 51 -11.96 -11.30 -2.70
N ALA A 52 -11.15 -10.24 -2.74
CA ALA A 52 -9.70 -10.32 -2.83
C ALA A 52 -9.08 -11.14 -1.69
N ILE A 53 -9.50 -10.91 -0.44
CA ILE A 53 -9.03 -11.66 0.72
C ILE A 53 -9.43 -13.13 0.62
N GLY A 54 -10.67 -13.43 0.21
CA GLY A 54 -11.12 -14.80 0.01
C GLY A 54 -10.29 -15.55 -1.04
N HIS A 55 -9.90 -14.87 -2.13
CA HIS A 55 -9.03 -15.46 -3.15
C HIS A 55 -7.60 -15.70 -2.66
N LEU A 56 -7.01 -14.77 -1.91
CA LEU A 56 -5.69 -14.96 -1.28
C LEU A 56 -5.68 -16.15 -0.30
N GLN A 57 -6.74 -16.30 0.50
CA GLN A 57 -6.88 -17.44 1.40
C GLN A 57 -7.02 -18.75 0.63
N ALA A 58 -7.82 -18.79 -0.43
CA ALA A 58 -7.97 -19.97 -1.29
C ALA A 58 -6.67 -20.34 -2.03
N LEU A 59 -5.79 -19.37 -2.28
CA LEU A 59 -4.43 -19.58 -2.81
C LEU A 59 -3.45 -20.15 -1.78
N GLY A 60 -3.78 -20.14 -0.49
CA GLY A 60 -2.83 -20.45 0.58
C GLY A 60 -1.74 -19.39 0.73
N ALA A 61 -1.99 -18.16 0.25
CA ALA A 61 -1.01 -17.06 0.26
C ALA A 61 -1.03 -16.24 1.56
N VAL A 62 -1.83 -16.66 2.55
CA VAL A 62 -1.86 -16.07 3.89
C VAL A 62 -1.29 -17.08 4.88
N GLY A 63 -0.06 -16.84 5.34
CA GLY A 63 0.69 -17.70 6.26
C GLY A 63 0.70 -17.18 7.70
N SER A 64 1.73 -17.59 8.46
CA SER A 64 1.97 -17.01 9.78
C SER A 64 2.34 -15.52 9.68
N THR A 65 2.24 -14.77 10.77
CA THR A 65 2.67 -13.35 10.79
C THR A 65 4.12 -13.19 10.31
N ALA A 66 5.01 -14.11 10.70
CA ALA A 66 6.41 -14.07 10.26
C ALA A 66 6.55 -14.33 8.75
N ASP A 67 5.79 -15.27 8.18
CA ASP A 67 5.81 -15.55 6.75
C ASP A 67 5.25 -14.37 5.94
N ASN A 68 4.16 -13.77 6.43
CA ASN A 68 3.53 -12.61 5.80
C ASN A 68 4.46 -11.38 5.84
N LEU A 69 5.17 -11.16 6.96
CA LEU A 69 6.17 -10.10 7.09
C LEU A 69 7.36 -10.32 6.16
N GLN A 70 7.84 -11.57 6.03
CA GLN A 70 8.90 -11.88 5.06
C GLN A 70 8.45 -11.60 3.62
N ALA A 71 7.25 -12.05 3.25
CA ALA A 71 6.68 -11.77 1.93
C ALA A 71 6.53 -10.27 1.65
N ALA A 72 6.12 -9.48 2.65
CA ALA A 72 6.07 -8.03 2.55
C ALA A 72 7.48 -7.43 2.34
N ILE A 73 8.47 -7.82 3.14
CA ILE A 73 9.87 -7.36 2.98
C ILE A 73 10.39 -7.65 1.57
N ASP A 74 10.13 -8.85 1.05
CA ASP A 74 10.58 -9.26 -0.28
C ASP A 74 9.90 -8.42 -1.38
N GLY A 75 8.60 -8.17 -1.24
CA GLY A 75 7.82 -7.29 -2.13
C GLY A 75 8.35 -5.87 -2.11
N GLU A 76 8.35 -5.21 -0.94
CA GLU A 76 8.84 -3.83 -0.77
C GLU A 76 10.28 -3.68 -1.31
N THR A 77 11.15 -4.66 -1.01
CA THR A 77 12.55 -4.64 -1.48
C THR A 77 12.67 -4.74 -2.99
N PHE A 78 11.87 -5.59 -3.63
CA PHE A 78 11.79 -5.63 -5.08
C PHE A 78 11.29 -4.29 -5.64
N GLU A 79 10.27 -3.70 -5.02
CA GLU A 79 9.70 -2.44 -5.47
C GLU A 79 10.72 -1.29 -5.47
N TYR A 80 11.41 -1.05 -4.34
CA TYR A 80 12.32 0.10 -4.26
C TYR A 80 13.69 -0.14 -4.90
N LYS A 81 14.13 -1.38 -5.10
CA LYS A 81 15.43 -1.67 -5.73
C LYS A 81 15.36 -1.92 -7.22
N GLU A 82 14.30 -2.58 -7.69
CA GLU A 82 14.24 -3.12 -9.05
C GLU A 82 13.08 -2.53 -9.86
N MET A 83 11.89 -2.43 -9.28
CA MET A 83 10.69 -2.02 -10.02
C MET A 83 10.61 -0.52 -10.26
N TYR A 84 10.64 0.29 -9.20
CA TYR A 84 10.42 1.73 -9.30
C TYR A 84 11.59 2.51 -9.92
N PRO A 85 12.88 2.21 -9.66
CA PRO A 85 13.97 2.99 -10.22
C PRO A 85 13.91 3.18 -11.75
N PRO A 86 13.77 2.12 -12.59
CA PRO A 86 13.65 2.32 -14.03
C PRO A 86 12.34 3.03 -14.44
N MET A 87 11.27 2.92 -13.65
CA MET A 87 10.02 3.65 -13.91
C MET A 87 10.15 5.14 -13.61
N VAL A 88 10.91 5.51 -12.58
CA VAL A 88 11.28 6.90 -12.29
C VAL A 88 12.06 7.47 -13.48
N ASP A 89 13.13 6.79 -13.88
CA ASP A 89 14.00 7.24 -14.99
C ASP A 89 13.19 7.46 -16.27
N GLN A 90 12.31 6.51 -16.63
CA GLN A 90 11.47 6.64 -17.81
C GLN A 90 10.48 7.80 -17.68
N ALA A 91 9.80 7.94 -16.54
CA ALA A 91 8.84 9.03 -16.34
C ALA A 91 9.51 10.42 -16.34
N GLU A 92 10.77 10.50 -15.93
CA GLU A 92 11.59 11.72 -16.02
C GLU A 92 11.95 12.04 -17.48
N GLN A 93 12.40 11.05 -18.25
CA GLN A 93 12.69 11.18 -19.68
C GLN A 93 11.45 11.61 -20.47
N ASP A 94 10.30 11.03 -20.16
CA ASP A 94 9.02 11.34 -20.81
C ASP A 94 8.47 12.72 -20.39
N GLY A 95 9.04 13.35 -19.35
CA GLY A 95 8.47 14.54 -18.73
C GLY A 95 7.09 14.28 -18.10
N HIS A 96 6.74 13.02 -17.82
CA HIS A 96 5.41 12.61 -17.39
C HIS A 96 5.18 12.89 -15.90
N LYS A 97 3.96 13.27 -15.53
CA LYS A 97 3.60 13.60 -14.13
C LYS A 97 3.77 12.43 -13.15
N ALA A 98 3.81 11.20 -13.65
CA ALA A 98 4.00 9.99 -12.84
C ALA A 98 5.33 9.99 -12.09
N LYS A 99 6.37 10.69 -12.60
CA LYS A 99 7.68 10.79 -11.95
C LYS A 99 7.60 11.19 -10.48
N ARG A 100 6.60 12.01 -10.11
CA ARG A 100 6.38 12.42 -8.73
C ARG A 100 5.98 11.26 -7.84
N MET A 101 4.98 10.47 -8.24
CA MET A 101 4.50 9.36 -7.41
C MET A 101 5.48 8.19 -7.41
N PHE A 102 6.17 7.91 -8.52
CA PHE A 102 7.25 6.92 -8.52
C PHE A 102 8.41 7.30 -7.59
N ASN A 103 8.83 8.57 -7.60
CA ASN A 103 9.86 9.05 -6.68
C ASN A 103 9.41 9.03 -5.20
N PHE A 104 8.11 9.17 -4.92
CA PHE A 104 7.59 9.01 -3.57
C PHE A 104 7.54 7.55 -3.15
N ALA A 105 7.03 6.67 -4.01
CA ALA A 105 6.93 5.24 -3.77
C ALA A 105 8.30 4.60 -3.48
N VAL A 106 9.32 4.85 -4.32
CA VAL A 106 10.67 4.29 -4.10
C VAL A 106 11.26 4.66 -2.73
N GLN A 107 10.98 5.86 -2.22
CA GLN A 107 11.46 6.28 -0.90
C GLN A 107 10.59 5.71 0.23
N ALA A 108 9.27 5.62 0.05
CA ALA A 108 8.34 5.08 1.03
C ALA A 108 8.54 3.57 1.20
N GLU A 109 8.68 2.82 0.11
CA GLU A 109 8.83 1.36 0.10
C GLU A 109 10.14 0.93 0.78
N ALA A 110 11.21 1.74 0.67
CA ALA A 110 12.44 1.54 1.43
C ALA A 110 12.22 1.67 2.95
N VAL A 111 11.35 2.59 3.37
CA VAL A 111 10.94 2.73 4.77
C VAL A 111 10.05 1.55 5.19
N HIS A 112 9.10 1.13 4.35
CA HIS A 112 8.21 0.01 4.65
C HIS A 112 8.99 -1.29 4.84
N ALA A 113 9.93 -1.60 3.94
CA ALA A 113 10.82 -2.75 4.08
C ALA A 113 11.59 -2.75 5.42
N LYS A 114 12.09 -1.58 5.84
CA LYS A 114 12.78 -1.42 7.12
C LYS A 114 11.84 -1.68 8.30
N LEU A 115 10.63 -1.13 8.27
CA LEU A 115 9.64 -1.30 9.33
C LEU A 115 9.18 -2.75 9.45
N TYR A 116 8.92 -3.43 8.34
CA TYR A 116 8.57 -4.85 8.35
C TYR A 116 9.74 -5.74 8.81
N THR A 117 10.99 -5.37 8.51
CA THR A 117 12.17 -6.06 9.04
C THR A 117 12.20 -5.99 10.57
N MET A 118 11.97 -4.81 11.15
CA MET A 118 11.89 -4.65 12.61
C MET A 118 10.73 -5.46 13.21
N ALA A 119 9.57 -5.47 12.54
CA ALA A 119 8.41 -6.27 12.98
C ALA A 119 8.69 -7.78 12.91
N LEU A 120 9.40 -8.25 11.88
CA LEU A 120 9.77 -9.65 11.72
C LEU A 120 10.73 -10.11 12.81
N GLU A 121 11.71 -9.27 13.18
CA GLU A 121 12.61 -9.53 14.30
C GLU A 121 11.86 -9.70 15.62
N ALA A 122 10.92 -8.80 15.91
CA ALA A 122 10.06 -8.89 17.10
C ALA A 122 9.19 -10.16 17.08
N ALA A 123 8.52 -10.44 15.95
CA ALA A 123 7.64 -11.58 15.80
C ALA A 123 8.39 -12.92 15.96
N ARG A 124 9.61 -13.03 15.44
CA ARG A 124 10.48 -14.21 15.61
C ARG A 124 10.90 -14.44 17.07
N GLN A 125 10.92 -13.40 17.89
CA GLN A 125 11.17 -13.49 19.33
C GLN A 125 9.89 -13.79 20.13
N GLY A 126 8.74 -13.93 19.48
CA GLY A 126 7.45 -14.12 20.15
C GLY A 126 6.94 -12.85 20.82
N THR A 127 7.44 -11.69 20.40
CA THR A 127 7.06 -10.37 20.91
C THR A 127 6.43 -9.52 19.82
N ASP A 128 5.74 -8.46 20.20
CA ASP A 128 5.24 -7.44 19.27
C ASP A 128 6.22 -6.26 19.18
N LEU A 129 5.98 -5.33 18.26
CA LEU A 129 6.70 -4.06 18.18
C LEU A 129 6.59 -3.29 19.50
N ALA A 130 7.73 -2.77 19.99
CA ALA A 130 7.75 -1.95 21.20
C ALA A 130 7.07 -0.58 21.01
N GLN A 131 7.01 -0.10 19.76
CA GLN A 131 6.40 1.17 19.41
C GLN A 131 4.94 0.95 18.98
N THR A 132 4.02 1.68 19.60
CA THR A 132 2.57 1.54 19.36
C THR A 132 2.00 2.59 18.41
N ASP A 133 2.67 3.73 18.29
CA ASP A 133 2.21 4.85 17.47
C ASP A 133 2.87 4.84 16.08
N PHE A 134 2.03 4.83 15.05
CA PHE A 134 2.41 4.89 13.64
C PHE A 134 1.72 6.08 12.97
N TYR A 135 2.43 6.76 12.07
CA TYR A 135 1.93 7.96 11.41
C TYR A 135 2.14 7.87 9.91
N LEU A 136 1.06 8.00 9.13
CA LEU A 136 1.07 7.99 7.68
C LEU A 136 1.07 9.40 7.12
N CYS A 137 2.03 9.72 6.24
CA CYS A 137 1.99 10.92 5.43
C CYS A 137 0.95 10.76 4.32
N PRO A 138 -0.14 11.56 4.29
CA PRO A 138 -1.24 11.38 3.32
C PRO A 138 -0.89 11.85 1.90
N VAL A 139 0.35 12.32 1.68
CA VAL A 139 0.80 12.86 0.39
C VAL A 139 1.70 11.88 -0.36
N CYS A 140 2.63 11.23 0.35
CA CYS A 140 3.67 10.41 -0.28
C CYS A 140 3.76 8.98 0.26
N GLY A 141 2.98 8.60 1.28
CA GLY A 141 3.01 7.25 1.83
C GLY A 141 4.13 6.97 2.85
N HIS A 142 4.90 7.98 3.27
CA HIS A 142 5.89 7.82 4.36
C HIS A 142 5.19 7.33 5.64
N ILE A 143 5.76 6.30 6.28
CA ILE A 143 5.34 5.85 7.60
C ILE A 143 6.43 6.23 8.61
N GLU A 144 6.04 7.00 9.63
CA GLU A 144 6.89 7.32 10.78
C GLU A 144 6.42 6.54 12.01
N ILE A 145 7.37 6.09 12.83
CA ILE A 145 7.09 5.42 14.11
C ILE A 145 7.40 6.37 15.28
N GLY A 146 6.62 6.30 16.36
CA GLY A 146 6.87 7.17 17.53
C GLY A 146 6.05 8.44 17.51
N GLU A 147 6.47 9.40 16.69
CA GLU A 147 5.88 10.73 16.61
C GLU A 147 5.89 11.24 15.17
N ALA A 148 4.90 12.06 14.79
CA ALA A 148 4.91 12.70 13.48
C ALA A 148 6.05 13.74 13.40
N PRO A 149 6.89 13.73 12.35
CA PRO A 149 8.00 14.67 12.23
C PRO A 149 7.48 16.07 11.92
N GLU A 150 8.24 17.14 12.19
CA GLU A 150 7.81 18.50 11.84
C GLU A 150 7.52 18.68 10.34
N SER A 151 8.32 18.01 9.51
CA SER A 151 8.21 17.98 8.05
C SER A 151 8.48 16.56 7.54
N CYS A 152 7.65 16.08 6.62
CA CYS A 152 7.84 14.77 5.99
C CYS A 152 9.19 14.72 5.24
N PRO A 153 10.04 13.72 5.50
CA PRO A 153 11.37 13.64 4.88
C PRO A 153 11.33 13.40 3.37
N ILE A 154 10.20 12.89 2.84
CA ILE A 154 10.05 12.58 1.41
C ILE A 154 9.45 13.76 0.63
N CYS A 155 8.34 14.33 1.13
CA CYS A 155 7.56 15.31 0.36
C CYS A 155 7.42 16.70 1.01
N ASN A 156 8.02 16.91 2.18
CA ASN A 156 7.97 18.16 2.95
C ASN A 156 6.55 18.58 3.40
N ALA A 157 5.58 17.66 3.42
CA ALA A 157 4.29 17.91 4.04
C ALA A 157 4.46 18.13 5.56
N LYS A 158 3.73 19.09 6.13
CA LYS A 158 3.77 19.38 7.57
C LYS A 158 3.38 18.17 8.41
N GLY A 159 4.07 17.94 9.53
CA GLY A 159 3.76 16.90 10.51
C GLY A 159 2.32 16.85 10.95
N SER A 160 1.69 18.01 11.11
CA SER A 160 0.27 18.13 11.49
C SER A 160 -0.73 17.57 10.46
N LYS A 161 -0.27 17.14 9.28
CA LYS A 161 -1.07 16.45 8.27
C LYS A 161 -0.97 14.93 8.36
N PHE A 162 -0.03 14.40 9.13
CA PHE A 162 0.09 12.95 9.29
C PHE A 162 -1.17 12.38 9.94
N ILE A 163 -1.57 11.22 9.46
CA ILE A 163 -2.71 10.46 9.98
C ILE A 163 -2.15 9.47 10.99
N LYS A 164 -2.59 9.55 12.24
CA LYS A 164 -2.28 8.53 13.25
C LYS A 164 -3.05 7.26 12.92
N GLY A 165 -2.33 6.13 12.86
CA GLY A 165 -2.89 4.79 12.66
C GLY A 165 -3.70 4.29 13.85
#